data_AF-A0ABD0TN68-F1
#
_entry.id   AF-A0ABD0TN68-F1
#
_cell.length_a   1.000
_cell.length_b   1.000
_cell.length_c   1.000
_cell.angle_alpha   90.00
_cell.angle_beta   90.00
_cell.angle_gamma   90.00
#
_symmetry.space_group_name_H-M   'P 1'
#
loop_
_entity.id
_entity.type
_entity.pdbx_description
1 polymer ?
#
loop_
_entity_poly.entity_id
_entity_poly.type
_entity_poly.pdbx_seq_one_letter_code
_entity_poly.pdbx_strand_id
1 'polypeptide(L)' 'SPSTSQLIFLMEPPPRLAFSNSTGARVSCAAHGTPAPTISWMTEDGVPVTDVPGLR' A
#
# COMPACT_ATOMS: atom_id res chain seq x y z
N SER A 1 31.05 -1.06 -8.08
CA SER A 1 29.71 -0.92 -8.67
C SER A 1 28.75 -0.70 -7.54
N PRO A 2 28.10 0.48 -7.39
CA PRO A 2 27.27 0.72 -6.21
C PRO A 2 26.01 -0.15 -6.33
N SER A 3 25.94 -1.15 -5.47
CA SER A 3 24.82 -2.06 -5.31
C SER A 3 23.55 -1.29 -4.94
N THR A 4 22.57 -1.28 -5.84
CA THR A 4 21.26 -0.60 -5.73
C THR A 4 20.34 -1.26 -4.69
N SER A 5 20.80 -1.36 -3.44
CA SER A 5 20.04 -1.94 -2.32
C SER A 5 19.23 -0.86 -1.59
N GLN A 6 18.52 -0.03 -2.35
CA GLN A 6 17.64 1.01 -1.79
C GLN A 6 16.19 0.70 -2.18
N LEU A 7 15.31 0.75 -1.18
CA LEU A 7 13.86 0.75 -1.38
C LEU A 7 13.44 2.17 -1.78
N ILE A 8 12.70 2.28 -2.87
CA ILE A 8 12.21 3.54 -3.40
C ILE A 8 10.71 3.39 -3.66
N PHE A 9 9.91 4.31 -3.13
CA PHE A 9 8.51 4.41 -3.50
C PHE A 9 8.39 5.00 -4.91
N LEU A 10 7.70 4.27 -5.77
CA LEU A 10 7.32 4.73 -7.11
C LEU A 10 5.94 5.40 -7.08
N MET A 11 5.09 4.97 -6.15
CA MET A 11 3.76 5.55 -5.91
C MET A 11 3.43 5.41 -4.44
N GLU A 12 3.24 6.54 -3.78
CA GLU A 12 2.83 6.60 -2.38
C GLU A 12 1.31 6.79 -2.28
N PRO A 13 0.66 6.17 -1.28
CA PRO A 13 -0.73 6.44 -1.00
C PRO A 13 -0.92 7.88 -0.48
N PRO A 14 -2.06 8.53 -0.78
CA PRO A 14 -2.34 9.84 -0.24
C PRO A 14 -2.51 9.78 1.29
N PRO A 15 -2.10 10.82 2.04
CA PRO A 15 -2.21 10.83 3.49
C PRO A 15 -3.66 10.90 3.99
N ARG A 16 -4.58 11.31 3.13
CA ARG A 16 -6.03 11.30 3.37
C ARG A 16 -6.75 10.97 2.06
N LEU A 17 -7.72 10.07 2.13
CA LEU A 17 -8.60 9.72 1.01
C LEU A 17 -10.05 9.93 1.42
N ALA A 18 -10.75 10.84 0.76
CA ALA A 18 -12.18 11.03 0.93
C ALA A 18 -12.93 10.28 -0.18
N PHE A 19 -13.98 9.55 0.19
CA PHE A 19 -14.79 8.77 -0.74
C PHE A 19 -16.24 8.71 -0.30
N SER A 20 -17.15 8.38 -1.23
CA SER A 20 -18.57 8.20 -0.94
C SER A 20 -18.92 6.72 -0.77
N ASN A 21 -19.97 6.41 -0.02
CA ASN A 21 -20.44 5.03 0.16
C ASN A 21 -20.93 4.39 -1.16
N SER A 22 -21.38 5.19 -2.14
CA SER A 22 -21.90 4.67 -3.41
C SER A 22 -20.81 4.44 -4.46
N THR A 23 -19.71 5.19 -4.43
CA THR A 23 -18.62 5.07 -5.41
C THR A 23 -17.39 4.33 -4.88
N GLY A 24 -17.16 4.37 -3.56
CA GLY A 24 -15.93 3.85 -2.97
C GLY A 24 -14.67 4.57 -3.43
N ALA A 25 -13.51 3.98 -3.15
CA ALA A 25 -12.20 4.41 -3.64
C ALA A 25 -11.18 3.26 -3.60
N ARG A 26 -10.04 3.48 -4.25
CA ARG A 26 -8.89 2.57 -4.23
C ARG A 26 -7.64 3.31 -3.76
N VAL A 27 -6.94 2.74 -2.79
CA VAL A 27 -5.60 3.17 -2.40
C VAL A 27 -4.58 2.31 -3.13
N SER A 28 -3.55 2.92 -3.70
CA SER A 28 -2.50 2.21 -4.44
C SER A 28 -1.13 2.57 -3.90
N CYS A 29 -0.21 1.60 -3.88
CA CYS A 29 1.18 1.76 -3.47
C CYS A 29 2.07 0.94 -4.42
N ALA A 30 3.22 1.48 -4.82
CA ALA A 30 4.22 0.77 -5.61
C ALA A 30 5.63 1.14 -5.11
N ALA A 31 6.51 0.14 -5.04
CA ALA A 31 7.88 0.31 -4.60
C ALA A 31 8.83 -0.57 -5.43
N HIS A 32 10.09 -0.16 -5.49
CA HIS A 32 11.17 -0.89 -6.15
C HIS A 32 12.37 -1.01 -5.22
N GLY A 33 13.17 -2.06 -5.39
CA GLY A 33 14.37 -2.32 -4.61
C GLY A 33 15.04 -3.62 -5.03
N THR A 34 16.28 -3.83 -4.57
CA THR A 34 17.01 -5.09 -4.74
C THR A 34 17.45 -5.61 -3.37
N PRO A 35 16.88 -6.72 -2.87
CA PRO A 35 15.83 -7.56 -3.48
C PRO A 35 14.47 -6.85 -3.62
N ALA A 36 13.58 -7.40 -4.45
CA ALA A 36 12.26 -6.82 -4.69
C ALA A 36 11.47 -6.68 -3.37
N PRO A 37 10.86 -5.50 -3.11
CA PRO A 37 10.17 -5.26 -1.85
C PRO A 37 8.83 -6.01 -1.77
N THR A 38 8.45 -6.39 -0.56
CA THR A 38 7.09 -6.85 -0.25
C THR A 38 6.26 -5.65 0.22
N ILE A 39 5.07 -5.47 -0.34
CA ILE A 39 4.14 -4.41 0.06
C ILE A 39 3.05 -5.05 0.92
N SER A 40 2.80 -4.50 2.11
CA SER A 40 1.76 -4.96 3.03
C SER A 40 0.96 -3.77 3.58
N TRP A 41 -0.33 -3.97 3.80
CA TRP A 41 -1.23 -2.97 4.40
C TRP A 41 -1.47 -3.33 5.86
N MET A 42 -1.35 -2.34 6.74
CA MET A 42 -1.54 -2.49 8.18
C MET A 42 -2.50 -1.42 8.70
N THR A 43 -3.25 -1.75 9.76
CA THR A 43 -3.99 -0.77 10.56
C THR A 43 -3.02 0.14 11.31
N GLU A 44 -3.53 1.21 11.91
CA GLU A 44 -2.73 2.10 12.78
C GLU A 44 -2.07 1.35 13.95
N ASP A 45 -2.72 0.29 14.43
CA ASP A 45 -2.21 -0.58 15.49
C ASP A 45 -1.17 -1.62 15.01
N GLY A 46 -0.81 -1.61 13.72
CA GLY A 46 0.17 -2.55 13.14
C GLY A 46 -0.40 -3.93 12.80
N VAL A 47 -1.72 -4.09 12.78
CA VAL A 47 -2.37 -5.36 12.42
C VAL A 47 -2.55 -5.46 10.90
N PRO A 48 -2.26 -6.60 10.25
CA PRO A 48 -2.51 -6.76 8.81
C PRO A 48 -3.96 -6.48 8.44
N VAL A 49 -4.17 -5.66 7.41
CA VAL A 49 -5.50 -5.44 6.84
C VAL A 49 -5.94 -6.72 6.13
N THR A 50 -7.15 -7.18 6.45
CA THR A 50 -7.78 -8.34 5.81
C THR A 50 -8.97 -7.93 4.96
N ASP A 51 -9.40 -8.81 4.07
CA ASP A 51 -10.66 -8.62 3.36
C ASP A 51 -11.83 -8.55 4.35
N VAL A 52 -12.81 -7.71 4.03
CA VAL A 52 -14.05 -7.66 4.79
C VAL A 52 -14.93 -8.83 4.35
N PRO A 53 -15.33 -9.73 5.26
CA PRO A 53 -16.18 -10.85 4.90
C PRO A 53 -17.50 -10.39 4.27
N GLY A 54 -17.86 -10.97 3.11
CA GLY A 54 -19.15 -10.72 2.46
C GLY A 54 -19.18 -9.57 1.44
N LEU A 55 -18.07 -8.85 1.25
CA LEU A 55 -17.89 -7.89 0.15
C LEU A 55 -17.23 -8.58 -1.07
N ARG A 56 -17.68 -8.23 -2.27
CA ARG A 56 -17.15 -8.67 -3.57
C ARG A 56 -16.82 -7.47 -4.43
#